data_AF-A0A0Q4L2Y0-F1
#
_entry.id   AF-A0A0Q4L2Y0-F1
#
_cell.length_a   1.000
_cell.length_b   1.000
_cell.length_c   1.000
_cell.angle_alpha   90.00
_cell.angle_beta   90.00
_cell.angle_gamma   90.00
#
_symmetry.space_group_name_H-M   'P 1'
#
loop_
_entity.id
_entity.type
_entity.pdbx_description
1 polymer ?
#
loop_
_entity_poly.entity_id
_entity_poly.type
_entity_poly.pdbx_seq_one_letter_code
_entity_poly.pdbx_strand_id
1 'polypeptide(L)'
;MLAILTLIAAQAPPQNECRHDTSAMMALDERGFDQTMSGGWRTLADAGCDAQAADLIADWRSNHPANPRTAGLLQWHEGQLRANAGQTARAIMLFEAARKPAEEDAGFGWNLYVDGSVAFLRRDLVGLDTARAKLAALPRPAGYAPIGADGKPRAYAWPMNLNILDGFVACWNRPYKHAYACAKPATKTLPPA
;
A
#
# COMPACT_ATOMS: atom_id res chain seq x y z
N MET A 1 -22.33 40.15 15.67
CA MET A 1 -22.68 38.81 15.17
C MET A 1 -21.44 37.93 15.30
N LEU A 2 -21.39 37.03 16.28
CA LEU A 2 -20.31 36.03 16.40
C LEU A 2 -20.70 34.83 15.52
N ALA A 3 -19.89 34.50 14.52
CA ALA A 3 -20.04 33.29 13.73
C ALA A 3 -19.33 32.14 14.46
N ILE A 4 -20.10 31.15 14.93
CA ILE A 4 -19.58 29.92 15.50
C ILE A 4 -19.22 28.99 14.35
N LEU A 5 -17.92 28.79 14.12
CA LEU A 5 -17.42 27.73 13.23
C LEU A 5 -17.55 26.38 13.94
N THR A 6 -18.49 25.55 13.49
CA THR A 6 -18.60 24.16 13.90
C THR A 6 -17.53 23.32 13.19
N LEU A 7 -16.54 22.83 13.95
CA LEU A 7 -15.64 21.79 13.48
C LEU A 7 -16.39 20.46 13.42
N ILE A 8 -16.61 19.94 12.22
CA ILE A 8 -17.08 18.57 12.01
C ILE A 8 -15.88 17.65 12.20
N ALA A 9 -15.79 17.02 13.38
CA ALA A 9 -14.86 15.93 13.60
C ALA A 9 -15.35 14.69 12.82
N ALA A 10 -14.49 14.11 11.98
CA ALA A 10 -14.76 12.82 11.36
C ALA A 10 -14.85 11.76 12.48
N GLN A 11 -16.03 11.19 12.67
CA GLN A 11 -16.25 10.12 13.66
C GLN A 11 -15.65 8.82 13.11
N ALA A 12 -14.80 8.16 13.90
CA ALA A 12 -14.32 6.82 13.59
C ALA A 12 -15.49 5.82 13.60
N PRO A 13 -15.49 4.80 12.74
CA PRO A 13 -16.57 3.80 12.69
C PRO A 13 -16.76 3.14 14.07
N PRO A 14 -18.00 2.83 14.47
CA PRO A 14 -18.28 2.20 15.76
C PRO A 14 -17.55 0.86 15.90
N GLN A 15 -17.07 0.57 17.12
CA GLN A 15 -16.19 -0.59 17.41
C GLN A 15 -16.75 -1.97 17.01
N ASN A 16 -18.06 -2.11 16.80
CA ASN A 16 -18.67 -3.35 16.31
C ASN A 16 -18.42 -3.61 14.81
N GLU A 17 -18.14 -2.58 14.01
CA GLU A 17 -17.92 -2.72 12.57
C GLU A 17 -16.51 -3.21 12.22
N CYS A 18 -15.57 -3.09 13.15
CA CYS A 18 -14.18 -3.51 12.97
C CYS A 18 -13.85 -4.87 13.59
N ARG A 19 -14.86 -5.72 13.81
CA ARG A 19 -14.69 -7.08 14.34
C ARG A 19 -14.44 -8.08 13.22
N HIS A 20 -13.70 -9.13 13.53
CA HIS A 20 -13.45 -10.26 12.65
C HIS A 20 -13.39 -11.55 13.49
N ASP A 21 -13.57 -12.70 12.84
CA ASP A 21 -13.32 -14.00 13.47
C ASP A 21 -11.83 -14.30 13.43
N THR A 22 -11.14 -14.09 14.55
CA THR A 22 -9.70 -14.31 14.65
C THR A 22 -9.31 -15.76 14.36
N SER A 23 -10.09 -16.74 14.82
CA SER A 23 -9.80 -18.16 14.61
C SER A 23 -9.85 -18.50 13.11
N ALA A 24 -10.91 -18.03 12.43
CA ALA A 24 -11.04 -18.21 10.99
C ALA A 24 -9.91 -17.53 10.21
N MET A 25 -9.51 -16.32 10.61
CA MET A 25 -8.40 -15.60 9.93
C MET A 25 -7.05 -16.28 10.13
N MET A 26 -6.76 -16.81 11.32
CA MET A 26 -5.52 -17.52 11.61
C MET A 26 -5.45 -18.90 10.93
N ALA A 27 -6.59 -19.45 10.51
CA ALA A 27 -6.63 -20.72 9.76
C ALA A 27 -6.37 -20.54 8.25
N LEU A 28 -6.36 -19.30 7.73
CA LEU A 28 -6.10 -19.04 6.32
C LEU A 28 -4.61 -19.21 5.98
N ASP A 29 -4.33 -19.81 4.83
CA ASP A 29 -3.01 -19.73 4.22
C ASP A 29 -2.72 -18.30 3.71
N GLU A 30 -1.46 -18.04 3.33
CA GLU A 30 -1.03 -16.71 2.91
C GLU A 30 -1.85 -16.19 1.71
N ARG A 31 -2.25 -17.09 0.80
CA ARG A 31 -3.05 -16.70 -0.38
C ARG A 31 -4.45 -16.27 0.03
N GLY A 32 -5.11 -17.05 0.88
CA GLY A 32 -6.43 -16.75 1.43
C GLY A 32 -6.42 -15.47 2.26
N PHE A 33 -5.35 -15.27 3.03
CA PHE A 33 -5.20 -14.13 3.92
C PHE A 33 -4.81 -12.82 3.20
N ASP A 34 -3.83 -12.88 2.29
CA ASP A 34 -3.16 -11.68 1.74
C ASP A 34 -3.39 -11.43 0.26
N GLN A 35 -3.71 -12.45 -0.53
CA GLN A 35 -3.79 -12.33 -1.99
C GLN A 35 -5.24 -12.36 -2.52
N THR A 36 -6.19 -12.76 -1.68
CA THR A 36 -7.60 -12.81 -2.03
C THR A 36 -8.23 -11.43 -1.88
N MET A 37 -8.69 -10.85 -2.99
CA MET A 37 -9.15 -9.46 -3.03
C MET A 37 -10.42 -9.19 -2.22
N SER A 38 -11.27 -10.20 -2.03
CA SER A 38 -12.54 -10.09 -1.29
C SER A 38 -12.51 -10.81 0.06
N GLY A 39 -11.32 -11.09 0.61
CA GLY A 39 -11.15 -11.87 1.84
C GLY A 39 -9.97 -11.43 2.68
N GLY A 40 -9.71 -12.20 3.75
CA GLY A 40 -8.63 -11.94 4.68
C GLY A 40 -8.70 -10.54 5.31
N TRP A 41 -7.55 -9.89 5.44
CA TRP A 41 -7.47 -8.57 6.07
C TRP A 41 -8.18 -7.45 5.28
N ARG A 42 -8.40 -7.63 3.96
CA ARG A 42 -9.04 -6.60 3.13
C ARG A 42 -10.48 -6.33 3.53
N THR A 43 -11.20 -7.32 4.04
CA THR A 43 -12.58 -7.11 4.52
C THR A 43 -12.66 -6.02 5.59
N LEU A 44 -11.68 -5.96 6.51
CA LEU A 44 -11.60 -4.88 7.50
C LEU A 44 -11.17 -3.55 6.87
N ALA A 45 -10.16 -3.57 5.99
CA ALA A 45 -9.67 -2.37 5.34
C ALA A 45 -10.75 -1.68 4.48
N ASP A 46 -11.54 -2.47 3.74
CA ASP A 46 -12.65 -2.02 2.90
C ASP A 46 -13.80 -1.44 3.73
N ALA A 47 -13.99 -1.95 4.96
CA ALA A 47 -14.91 -1.38 5.95
C ALA A 47 -14.36 -0.10 6.62
N GLY A 48 -13.16 0.36 6.25
CA GLY A 48 -12.54 1.55 6.83
C GLY A 48 -11.77 1.31 8.13
N CYS A 49 -11.59 0.05 8.53
CA CYS A 49 -10.93 -0.35 9.77
C CYS A 49 -9.42 -0.59 9.55
N ASP A 50 -8.71 0.40 8.98
CA ASP A 50 -7.29 0.26 8.59
C ASP A 50 -6.40 -0.18 9.76
N ALA A 51 -6.59 0.38 10.96
CA ALA A 51 -5.77 0.03 12.13
C ALA A 51 -5.95 -1.44 12.56
N GLN A 52 -7.18 -1.92 12.60
CA GLN A 52 -7.52 -3.30 12.95
C GLN A 52 -7.10 -4.29 11.86
N ALA A 53 -7.21 -3.90 10.59
CA ALA A 53 -6.68 -4.68 9.48
C ALA A 53 -5.15 -4.82 9.60
N ALA A 54 -4.45 -3.74 9.99
CA ALA A 54 -3.01 -3.78 10.22
C ALA A 54 -2.63 -4.67 11.42
N ASP A 55 -3.38 -4.59 12.53
CA ASP A 55 -3.21 -5.48 13.68
C ASP A 55 -3.40 -6.95 13.27
N LEU A 56 -4.43 -7.23 12.46
CA LEU A 56 -4.68 -8.58 11.95
C LEU A 56 -3.53 -9.12 11.08
N ILE A 57 -2.92 -8.28 10.23
CA ILE A 57 -1.72 -8.69 9.45
C ILE A 57 -0.55 -9.00 10.38
N ALA A 58 -0.32 -8.18 11.41
CA ALA A 58 0.75 -8.39 12.37
C ALA A 58 0.55 -9.71 13.15
N ASP A 59 -0.68 -10.00 13.59
CA ASP A 59 -1.05 -11.23 14.27
C ASP A 59 -0.86 -12.45 13.36
N TRP A 60 -1.33 -12.38 12.12
CA TRP A 60 -1.17 -13.48 11.16
C TRP A 60 0.30 -13.78 10.90
N ARG A 61 1.12 -12.75 10.64
CA ARG A 61 2.59 -12.88 10.46
C ARG A 61 3.28 -13.50 11.67
N SER A 62 2.81 -13.22 12.89
CA SER A 62 3.41 -13.74 14.11
C SER A 62 3.06 -15.21 14.37
N ASN A 63 1.96 -15.70 13.79
CA ASN A 63 1.49 -17.08 13.94
C ASN A 63 1.83 -17.99 12.76
N HIS A 64 2.45 -17.46 11.70
CA HIS A 64 2.78 -18.21 10.49
C HIS A 64 4.26 -18.11 10.17
N PRO A 65 4.89 -19.21 9.68
CA PRO A 65 6.27 -19.15 9.22
C PRO A 65 6.37 -18.17 8.05
N ALA A 66 7.31 -17.24 8.12
CA ALA A 66 7.54 -16.28 7.07
C ALA A 66 8.00 -16.99 5.78
N ASN A 67 7.28 -16.79 4.68
CA ASN A 67 7.77 -17.13 3.35
C ASN A 67 8.75 -16.03 2.89
N PRO A 68 10.05 -16.32 2.68
CA PRO A 68 11.03 -15.30 2.34
C PRO A 68 10.71 -14.52 1.06
N ARG A 69 9.95 -15.13 0.13
CA ARG A 69 9.59 -14.49 -1.14
C ARG A 69 8.52 -13.40 -1.00
N THR A 70 7.70 -13.47 0.05
CA THR A 70 6.49 -12.66 0.21
C THR A 70 6.40 -11.95 1.56
N ALA A 71 7.28 -12.28 2.52
CA ALA A 71 7.32 -11.64 3.84
C ALA A 71 7.39 -10.10 3.75
N GLY A 72 8.17 -9.58 2.80
CA GLY A 72 8.26 -8.14 2.52
C GLY A 72 6.95 -7.54 2.02
N LEU A 73 6.13 -8.29 1.30
CA LEU A 73 4.83 -7.82 0.80
C LEU A 73 3.80 -7.70 1.93
N LEU A 74 3.76 -8.67 2.85
CA LEU A 74 2.91 -8.58 4.04
C LEU A 74 3.33 -7.40 4.95
N GLN A 75 4.64 -7.20 5.14
CA GLN A 75 5.19 -5.99 5.79
C GLN A 75 4.70 -4.71 5.11
N TRP A 76 4.75 -4.68 3.78
CA TRP A 76 4.30 -3.54 3.00
C TRP A 76 2.80 -3.27 3.17
N HIS A 77 1.95 -4.30 3.08
CA HIS A 77 0.51 -4.17 3.30
C HIS A 77 0.18 -3.68 4.71
N GLU A 78 0.83 -4.23 5.74
CA GLU A 78 0.71 -3.72 7.10
C GLU A 78 1.11 -2.24 7.16
N GLY A 79 2.27 -1.88 6.61
CA GLY A 79 2.78 -0.51 6.60
C GLY A 79 1.81 0.48 5.94
N GLN A 80 1.17 0.10 4.84
CA GLN A 80 0.18 0.94 4.16
C GLN A 80 -1.05 1.19 5.03
N LEU A 81 -1.57 0.15 5.71
CA LEU A 81 -2.72 0.29 6.60
C LEU A 81 -2.37 1.12 7.84
N ARG A 82 -1.17 0.93 8.40
CA ARG A 82 -0.64 1.79 9.47
C ARG A 82 -0.56 3.25 9.01
N ALA A 83 -0.07 3.50 7.78
CA ALA A 83 0.00 4.83 7.20
C ALA A 83 -1.39 5.45 6.98
N ASN A 84 -2.35 4.66 6.48
CA ASN A 84 -3.74 5.08 6.33
C ASN A 84 -4.35 5.53 7.67
N ALA A 85 -4.07 4.79 8.74
CA ALA A 85 -4.51 5.08 10.10
C ALA A 85 -3.71 6.20 10.80
N GLY A 86 -2.75 6.84 10.11
CA GLY A 86 -1.92 7.92 10.68
C GLY A 86 -0.79 7.44 11.62
N GLN A 87 -0.52 6.13 11.68
CA GLN A 87 0.52 5.53 12.52
C GLN A 87 1.91 5.61 11.85
N THR A 88 2.34 6.83 11.52
CA THR A 88 3.49 7.14 10.65
C THR A 88 4.78 6.41 11.03
N ALA A 89 5.18 6.42 12.31
CA ALA A 89 6.43 5.81 12.73
C ALA A 89 6.44 4.29 12.49
N ARG A 90 5.32 3.61 12.78
CA ARG A 90 5.18 2.16 12.55
C ARG A 90 5.16 1.83 11.06
N ALA A 91 4.45 2.64 10.28
CA ALA A 91 4.41 2.51 8.82
C ALA A 91 5.81 2.60 8.19
N ILE A 92 6.61 3.59 8.61
CA ILE A 92 7.99 3.75 8.11
C ILE A 92 8.84 2.52 8.44
N MET A 93 8.80 2.02 9.69
CA MET A 93 9.58 0.81 10.05
C MET A 93 9.19 -0.40 9.18
N LEU A 94 7.90 -0.56 8.90
CA LEU A 94 7.40 -1.66 8.06
C LEU A 94 7.80 -1.50 6.59
N PHE A 95 7.74 -0.28 6.04
CA PHE A 95 8.20 0.01 4.68
C PHE A 95 9.71 -0.24 4.52
N GLU A 96 10.52 0.19 5.48
CA GLU A 96 11.96 -0.06 5.46
C GLU A 96 12.26 -1.57 5.57
N ALA A 97 11.51 -2.32 6.37
CA ALA A 97 11.63 -3.77 6.48
C ALA A 97 11.16 -4.52 5.22
N ALA A 98 10.30 -3.92 4.40
CA ALA A 98 9.81 -4.47 3.14
C ALA A 98 10.79 -4.33 1.96
N ARG A 99 11.96 -3.69 2.17
CA ARG A 99 12.97 -3.51 1.12
C ARG A 99 13.46 -4.84 0.57
N LYS A 100 13.86 -4.80 -0.70
CA LYS A 100 14.50 -5.92 -1.39
C LYS A 100 16.02 -5.73 -1.41
N PRO A 101 16.82 -6.82 -1.39
CA PRO A 101 18.24 -6.76 -1.73
C PRO A 101 18.44 -6.05 -3.08
N ALA A 102 19.56 -5.35 -3.25
CA ALA A 102 19.81 -4.53 -4.43
C ALA A 102 19.76 -5.36 -5.73
N GLU A 103 20.22 -6.60 -5.68
CA GLU A 103 20.23 -7.55 -6.79
C GLU A 103 18.80 -7.94 -7.22
N GLU A 104 17.88 -8.06 -6.26
CA GLU A 104 16.47 -8.38 -6.52
C GLU A 104 15.65 -7.16 -6.94
N ASP A 105 16.09 -5.95 -6.57
CA ASP A 105 15.38 -4.70 -6.83
C ASP A 105 15.73 -4.06 -8.18
N ALA A 106 16.96 -4.27 -8.68
CA ALA A 106 17.58 -3.54 -9.78
C ALA A 106 16.75 -3.42 -11.07
N GLY A 107 15.78 -4.32 -11.31
CA GLY A 107 14.94 -4.32 -12.49
C GLY A 107 13.56 -3.66 -12.36
N PHE A 108 13.02 -3.51 -11.14
CA PHE A 108 11.62 -3.11 -10.93
C PHE A 108 11.43 -1.84 -10.08
N GLY A 109 12.47 -1.37 -9.39
CA GLY A 109 12.42 -0.11 -8.64
C GLY A 109 11.52 -0.13 -7.41
N TRP A 110 11.36 -1.30 -6.79
CA TRP A 110 10.59 -1.44 -5.56
C TRP A 110 11.15 -0.55 -4.44
N ASN A 111 12.47 -0.54 -4.25
CA ASN A 111 13.07 0.29 -3.20
C ASN A 111 12.92 1.79 -3.48
N LEU A 112 12.81 2.22 -4.74
CA LEU A 112 12.51 3.62 -5.08
C LEU A 112 11.06 3.99 -4.72
N TYR A 113 10.14 3.04 -4.85
CA TYR A 113 8.78 3.23 -4.36
C TYR A 113 8.72 3.28 -2.82
N VAL A 114 9.50 2.43 -2.13
CA VAL A 114 9.69 2.51 -0.67
C VAL A 114 10.23 3.88 -0.28
N ASP A 115 11.30 4.35 -0.94
CA ASP A 115 11.93 5.65 -0.68
C ASP A 115 10.93 6.80 -0.79
N GLY A 116 10.15 6.84 -1.88
CA GLY A 116 9.16 7.89 -2.09
C GLY A 116 8.05 7.86 -1.04
N SER A 117 7.59 6.67 -0.66
CA SER A 117 6.53 6.49 0.33
C SER A 117 6.98 6.89 1.74
N VAL A 118 8.22 6.53 2.11
CA VAL A 118 8.85 6.95 3.37
C VAL A 118 9.10 8.46 3.39
N ALA A 119 9.58 9.04 2.29
CA ALA A 119 9.80 10.48 2.19
C ALA A 119 8.51 11.28 2.35
N PHE A 120 7.41 10.82 1.72
CA PHE A 120 6.09 11.41 1.92
C PHE A 120 5.66 11.39 3.40
N LEU A 121 5.81 10.24 4.06
CA LEU A 121 5.49 10.09 5.48
C LEU A 121 6.37 10.96 6.40
N ARG A 122 7.64 11.17 6.04
CA ARG A 122 8.58 12.06 6.73
C ARG A 122 8.37 13.54 6.41
N ARG A 123 7.42 13.89 5.53
CA ARG A 123 7.21 15.26 5.02
C ARG A 123 8.45 15.82 4.31
N ASP A 124 9.22 14.95 3.67
CA ASP A 124 10.39 15.28 2.87
C ASP A 124 10.04 15.32 1.37
N LEU A 125 9.68 16.51 0.88
CA LEU A 125 9.29 16.70 -0.53
C LEU A 125 10.48 16.48 -1.47
N VAL A 126 11.69 16.90 -1.07
CA VAL A 126 12.90 16.74 -1.88
C VAL A 126 13.24 15.26 -2.04
N GLY A 127 13.14 14.48 -0.96
CA GLY A 127 13.30 13.03 -0.98
C GLY A 127 12.25 12.35 -1.86
N LEU A 128 10.98 12.75 -1.76
CA LEU A 128 9.90 12.23 -2.62
C LEU A 128 10.18 12.50 -4.10
N ASP A 129 10.51 13.75 -4.45
CA ASP A 129 10.81 14.13 -5.84
C ASP A 129 12.02 13.39 -6.38
N THR A 130 13.06 13.19 -5.55
CA THR A 130 14.26 12.43 -5.92
C THR A 130 13.92 10.97 -6.21
N ALA A 131 13.19 10.31 -5.32
CA ALA A 131 12.79 8.90 -5.50
C ALA A 131 11.91 8.74 -6.75
N ARG A 132 10.95 9.64 -6.92
CA ARG A 132 10.07 9.70 -8.09
C ARG A 132 10.84 9.88 -9.39
N ALA A 133 11.78 10.82 -9.45
CA ALA A 133 12.60 11.07 -10.65
C ALA A 133 13.45 9.83 -11.02
N LYS A 134 14.06 9.18 -10.03
CA LYS A 134 14.81 7.93 -10.23
C LYS A 134 13.90 6.80 -10.73
N LEU A 135 12.71 6.65 -10.16
CA LEU A 135 11.75 5.63 -10.57
C LEU A 135 11.31 5.87 -12.02
N ALA A 136 10.97 7.11 -12.36
CA ALA A 136 10.57 7.51 -13.72
C ALA A 136 11.65 7.25 -14.77
N ALA A 137 12.93 7.27 -14.39
CA ALA A 137 14.06 7.03 -15.28
C ALA A 137 14.34 5.54 -15.54
N LEU A 138 13.65 4.60 -14.86
CA LEU A 138 13.92 3.18 -15.05
C LEU A 138 13.57 2.73 -16.48
N PRO A 139 14.48 2.01 -17.16
CA PRO A 139 14.20 1.47 -18.47
C PRO A 139 13.08 0.43 -18.36
N ARG A 140 12.15 0.44 -19.32
CA ARG A 140 11.13 -0.60 -19.40
C ARG A 140 11.79 -1.96 -19.68
N PRO A 141 11.56 -3.00 -18.86
CA PRO A 141 12.14 -4.32 -19.10
C PRO A 141 11.69 -4.87 -20.45
N ALA A 142 12.63 -5.53 -21.15
CA ALA A 142 12.30 -6.25 -22.37
C ALA A 142 11.22 -7.32 -22.08
N GLY A 143 10.21 -7.39 -22.93
CA GLY A 143 9.10 -8.35 -22.75
C GLY A 143 8.14 -8.02 -21.60
N TYR A 144 8.14 -6.78 -21.08
CA TYR A 144 7.19 -6.37 -20.03
C TYR A 144 5.73 -6.48 -20.51
N ALA A 145 5.11 -7.61 -20.15
CA ALA A 145 3.75 -8.03 -20.46
C ALA A 145 3.08 -8.54 -19.16
N PRO A 146 2.68 -7.63 -18.26
CA PRO A 146 2.15 -8.01 -16.96
C PRO A 146 0.80 -8.74 -17.09
N ILE A 147 0.63 -9.76 -16.26
CA ILE A 147 -0.55 -10.60 -16.19
C ILE A 147 -1.30 -10.25 -14.90
N GLY A 148 -2.62 -10.07 -14.99
CA GLY A 148 -3.48 -9.85 -13.83
C GLY A 148 -3.64 -11.11 -12.98
N ALA A 149 -4.20 -10.97 -11.78
CA ALA A 149 -4.51 -12.10 -10.90
C ALA A 149 -5.49 -13.12 -11.54
N ASP A 150 -6.22 -12.71 -12.57
CA ASP A 150 -7.12 -13.56 -13.38
C ASP A 150 -6.39 -14.30 -14.52
N GLY A 151 -5.06 -14.20 -14.60
CA GLY A 151 -4.26 -14.83 -15.65
C GLY A 151 -4.31 -14.12 -17.01
N LYS A 152 -4.95 -12.95 -17.11
CA LYS A 152 -5.10 -12.23 -18.38
C LYS A 152 -4.07 -11.09 -18.52
N PRO A 153 -3.59 -10.79 -19.75
CA PRO A 153 -2.75 -9.62 -19.98
C PRO A 153 -3.38 -8.32 -19.50
N ARG A 154 -2.54 -7.39 -19.04
CA ARG A 154 -2.93 -6.04 -18.63
C ARG A 154 -1.96 -5.02 -19.20
N ALA A 155 -2.47 -3.84 -19.56
CA ALA A 155 -1.63 -2.70 -19.87
C ALA A 155 -1.38 -1.88 -18.60
N TYR A 156 -0.57 -2.43 -17.69
CA TYR A 156 -0.03 -1.62 -16.61
C TYR A 156 0.99 -0.62 -17.18
N ALA A 157 0.87 0.63 -16.77
CA ALA A 157 1.84 1.66 -17.06
C ALA A 157 3.20 1.29 -16.44
N TRP A 158 4.26 1.54 -17.20
CA TRP A 158 5.62 1.49 -16.72
C TRP A 158 6.12 2.91 -16.44
N PRO A 159 6.91 3.15 -15.37
CA PRO A 159 7.29 2.23 -14.29
C PRO A 159 6.15 1.92 -13.33
N MET A 160 6.20 0.73 -12.72
CA MET A 160 5.22 0.35 -11.68
C MET A 160 5.28 1.34 -10.51
N ASN A 161 4.11 1.64 -9.93
CA ASN A 161 3.93 2.52 -8.76
C ASN A 161 4.32 4.00 -8.95
N LEU A 162 4.81 4.43 -10.13
CA LEU A 162 5.11 5.84 -10.37
C LEU A 162 3.87 6.73 -10.18
N ASN A 163 2.70 6.23 -10.60
CA ASN A 163 1.42 6.89 -10.43
C ASN A 163 1.06 7.15 -8.95
N ILE A 164 1.54 6.31 -8.03
CA ILE A 164 1.34 6.51 -6.59
C ILE A 164 2.19 7.68 -6.10
N LEU A 165 3.48 7.73 -6.47
CA LEU A 165 4.35 8.84 -6.12
C LEU A 165 3.87 10.17 -6.76
N ASP A 166 3.33 10.12 -7.97
CA ASP A 166 2.62 11.26 -8.58
C ASP A 166 1.44 11.72 -7.73
N GLY A 167 0.64 10.79 -7.20
CA GLY A 167 -0.48 11.07 -6.30
C GLY A 167 -0.02 11.74 -5.00
N PHE A 168 1.08 11.26 -4.41
CA PHE A 168 1.68 11.86 -3.23
C PHE A 168 2.13 13.31 -3.46
N VAL A 169 2.76 13.62 -4.60
CA VAL A 169 3.12 14.99 -4.97
C VAL A 169 1.86 15.84 -5.18
N ALA A 170 0.89 15.34 -5.96
CA ALA A 170 -0.34 16.07 -6.27
C ALA A 170 -1.17 16.41 -5.02
N CYS A 171 -1.11 15.55 -4.00
CA CYS A 171 -1.85 15.70 -2.75
C CYS A 171 -0.91 15.81 -1.54
N TRP A 172 0.22 16.54 -1.70
CA TRP A 172 1.29 16.66 -0.72
C TRP A 172 0.83 16.94 0.71
N ASN A 173 -0.15 17.84 0.90
CA ASN A 173 -0.60 18.26 2.22
C ASN A 173 -1.78 17.43 2.78
N ARG A 174 -2.10 16.29 2.16
CA ARG A 174 -3.16 15.39 2.62
C ARG A 174 -2.59 14.24 3.45
N PRO A 175 -3.39 13.62 4.35
CA PRO A 175 -3.02 12.36 5.00
C PRO A 175 -2.74 11.26 3.97
N TYR A 176 -1.91 10.28 4.33
CA TYR A 176 -1.45 9.20 3.43
C TYR A 176 -2.58 8.55 2.63
N LYS A 177 -3.67 8.11 3.28
CA LYS A 177 -4.82 7.48 2.62
C LYS A 177 -5.42 8.34 1.49
N HIS A 178 -5.53 9.65 1.74
CA HIS A 178 -6.08 10.59 0.77
C HIS A 178 -5.10 10.86 -0.37
N ALA A 179 -3.81 11.02 -0.06
CA ALA A 179 -2.79 11.25 -1.06
C ALA A 179 -2.60 10.02 -1.97
N TYR A 180 -2.69 8.82 -1.40
CA TYR A 180 -2.68 7.56 -2.14
C TYR A 180 -3.85 7.48 -3.13
N ALA A 181 -5.04 7.92 -2.72
CA ALA A 181 -6.23 7.99 -3.59
C ALA A 181 -6.15 9.05 -4.69
N CYS A 182 -5.19 9.98 -4.63
CA CYS A 182 -4.95 10.95 -5.72
C CYS A 182 -4.17 10.34 -6.90
N ALA A 183 -3.65 9.12 -6.75
CA ALA A 183 -2.98 8.42 -7.82
C ALA A 183 -3.94 8.13 -8.98
N LYS A 184 -3.51 8.44 -10.20
CA LYS A 184 -4.24 8.02 -11.40
C LYS A 184 -4.10 6.50 -11.56
N PRO A 185 -5.14 5.78 -12.05
CA PRO A 185 -5.03 4.34 -12.28
C PRO A 185 -3.83 4.01 -13.18
N ALA A 186 -3.01 3.04 -12.75
CA ALA A 186 -1.88 2.55 -13.52
C ALA A 186 -2.31 1.62 -14.67
N THR A 187 -3.55 1.13 -14.67
CA THR A 187 -4.07 0.22 -15.69
C THR A 187 -4.95 0.94 -16.70
N LYS A 188 -4.83 0.52 -17.96
CA LYS A 188 -5.93 0.61 -18.92
C LYS A 188 -6.39 -0.81 -19.27
N THR A 189 -7.69 -1.07 -19.20
CA THR A 189 -8.26 -2.29 -19.78
C THR A 189 -8.06 -2.18 -21.28
N LEU A 190 -7.29 -3.11 -21.86
CA LEU A 190 -7.22 -3.22 -23.31
C LEU A 190 -8.57 -3.77 -23.80
N PRO A 191 -9.16 -3.22 -24.88
CA PRO A 191 -10.34 -3.84 -25.49
C PRO A 191 -10.01 -5.29 -25.88
N PRO A 192 -11.01 -6.19 -25.92
CA PRO A 192 -10.80 -7.54 -26.43
C PRO A 192 -10.22 -7.48 -27.85
N ALA A 193 -9.31 -8.41 -28.15
CA ALA A 193 -8.67 -8.55 -29.46
C ALA A 193 -9.68 -8.78 -30.59
#